data_AF-A0A956VPB5-F1
#
_entry.id   AF-A0A956VPB5-F1
#
_cell.length_a   1.000
_cell.length_b   1.000
_cell.length_c   1.000
_cell.angle_alpha   90.00
_cell.angle_beta   90.00
_cell.angle_gamma   90.00
#
_symmetry.space_group_name_H-M   'P 1'
#
loop_
_entity.id
_entity.type
_entity.pdbx_description
1 polymer ?
#
loop_
_entity_poly.entity_id
_entity_poly.type
_entity_poly.pdbx_seq_one_letter_code
_entity_poly.pdbx_strand_id
1 'polypeptide(L)'
;MGPTATGKSAIALELARRFGGAIVNADSRQVYRGMDIGTAKPDLATRTVVPHYLYDIADPTTGFSLGVYLEHARRALQHTWDAASTPWLVGGTGQYVWALLEAWTVPEVPPDNELRTALAAEAESAGPQALHDRLAGIDPVAAARIDVANVRRVIRAIEVHHHTGRPISDWQKKGNPGFDTLILGVDLPDAELDARIAARVQAMYDVGFLE
;
A
#
# COMPACT_ATOMS: atom_id res chain seq x y z
N MET A 1 -10.33 7.60 -1.61
CA MET A 1 -8.96 7.80 -2.17
C MET A 1 -8.62 9.29 -2.15
N GLY A 2 -7.34 9.67 -2.10
CA GLY A 2 -6.91 11.08 -2.15
C GLY A 2 -5.61 11.38 -1.39
N PRO A 3 -4.98 12.55 -1.60
CA PRO A 3 -3.72 12.95 -0.96
C PRO A 3 -3.75 12.96 0.57
N THR A 4 -2.60 12.90 1.24
CA THR A 4 -2.50 13.08 2.71
C THR A 4 -3.09 14.43 3.12
N ALA A 5 -3.68 14.52 4.31
CA ALA A 5 -4.31 15.75 4.84
C ALA A 5 -5.61 16.24 4.15
N THR A 6 -6.15 15.53 3.16
CA THR A 6 -7.48 15.87 2.58
C THR A 6 -8.69 15.48 3.43
N GLY A 7 -8.50 14.86 4.60
CA GLY A 7 -9.59 14.52 5.52
C GLY A 7 -10.29 13.18 5.26
N LYS A 8 -9.71 12.30 4.43
CA LYS A 8 -10.27 10.98 4.08
C LYS A 8 -10.78 10.16 5.27
N SER A 9 -9.98 10.06 6.33
CA SER A 9 -10.35 9.27 7.52
C SER A 9 -11.58 9.84 8.22
N ALA A 10 -11.69 11.16 8.33
CA ALA A 10 -12.85 11.82 8.92
C ALA A 10 -14.12 11.63 8.07
N ILE A 11 -14.00 11.78 6.74
CA ILE A 11 -15.11 11.54 5.81
C ILE A 11 -15.57 10.08 5.89
N ALA A 12 -14.64 9.12 5.87
CA ALA A 12 -14.97 7.71 5.93
C ALA A 12 -15.60 7.30 7.26
N LEU A 13 -15.13 7.85 8.38
CA LEU A 13 -15.74 7.65 9.69
C LEU A 13 -17.20 8.12 9.71
N GLU A 14 -17.46 9.33 9.19
CA GLU A 14 -18.81 9.87 9.17
C GLU A 14 -19.73 9.09 8.23
N LEU A 15 -19.22 8.63 7.09
CA LEU A 15 -19.96 7.74 6.18
C LEU A 15 -20.29 6.40 6.85
N ALA A 16 -19.31 5.75 7.48
CA ALA A 16 -19.51 4.49 8.19
C ALA A 16 -20.47 4.64 9.39
N ARG A 17 -20.45 5.78 10.09
CA ARG A 17 -21.38 6.08 11.18
C ARG A 17 -22.82 6.26 10.68
N ARG A 18 -23.01 6.92 9.52
CA ARG A 18 -24.33 7.20 8.96
C ARG A 18 -24.96 6.02 8.23
N PHE A 19 -24.15 5.29 7.46
CA PHE A 19 -24.62 4.23 6.57
C PHE A 19 -24.31 2.82 7.10
N GLY A 20 -23.68 2.74 8.27
CA GLY A 20 -23.14 1.48 8.79
C GLY A 20 -21.88 1.06 8.03
N GLY A 21 -21.19 0.06 8.57
CA GLY A 21 -20.00 -0.48 7.95
C GLY A 21 -18.82 -0.63 8.88
N ALA A 22 -17.71 -1.09 8.30
CA ALA A 22 -16.42 -1.18 8.94
C ALA A 22 -15.35 -0.52 8.08
N ILE A 23 -14.38 0.13 8.71
CA ILE A 23 -13.24 0.74 8.03
C ILE A 23 -12.14 -0.30 7.86
N VAL A 24 -11.68 -0.50 6.63
CA VAL A 24 -10.54 -1.34 6.28
C VAL A 24 -9.39 -0.43 5.86
N ASN A 25 -8.32 -0.39 6.64
CA ASN A 25 -7.17 0.47 6.37
C ASN A 25 -6.42 0.03 5.11
N ALA A 26 -6.05 0.99 4.26
CA ALA A 26 -5.23 0.81 3.07
C ALA A 26 -4.01 1.76 3.09
N ASP A 27 -3.49 2.08 4.27
CA ASP A 27 -2.25 2.83 4.48
C ASP A 27 -1.14 1.91 5.02
N SER A 28 -0.04 1.85 4.29
CA SER A 28 1.09 0.96 4.56
C SER A 28 1.90 1.35 5.81
N ARG A 29 1.68 2.53 6.39
CA ARG A 29 2.35 2.96 7.63
C ARG A 29 1.48 2.72 8.86
N GLN A 30 0.16 2.82 8.72
CA GLN A 30 -0.79 2.66 9.84
C GLN A 30 -0.97 1.20 10.30
N VAL A 31 -0.42 0.23 9.57
CA VAL A 31 -0.42 -1.19 9.96
C VAL A 31 0.50 -1.50 11.15
N TYR A 32 1.46 -0.61 11.46
CA TYR A 32 2.52 -0.85 12.43
C TYR A 32 2.16 -0.39 13.85
N ARG A 33 2.40 -1.27 14.83
CA ARG A 33 2.21 -1.00 16.26
C ARG A 33 3.14 0.11 16.76
N GLY A 34 2.64 0.98 17.64
CA GLY A 34 3.41 2.06 18.26
C GLY A 34 3.73 3.25 17.33
N MET A 35 3.51 3.11 16.02
CA MET A 35 3.69 4.21 15.06
C MET A 35 2.40 5.02 14.92
N ASP A 36 1.97 5.71 15.98
CA ASP A 36 0.64 6.35 16.03
C ASP A 36 0.66 7.79 15.50
N ILE A 37 1.47 8.66 16.11
CA ILE A 37 1.47 10.10 15.83
C ILE A 37 1.95 10.39 14.40
N GLY A 38 3.14 9.93 14.03
CA GLY A 38 3.76 10.22 12.73
C GLY A 38 3.04 9.59 11.52
N THR A 39 2.20 8.57 11.75
CA THR A 39 1.36 7.97 10.70
C THR A 39 -0.06 8.53 10.72
N ALA A 40 -0.33 9.41 11.67
CA ALA A 40 -1.60 10.06 11.87
C ALA A 40 -2.75 9.05 11.98
N LYS A 41 -2.48 7.99 12.75
CA LYS A 41 -3.39 6.89 13.00
C LYS A 41 -4.60 7.40 13.78
N PRO A 42 -5.84 7.00 13.45
CA PRO A 42 -7.00 7.33 14.28
C PRO A 42 -6.75 6.87 15.72
N ASP A 43 -7.15 7.64 16.72
CA ASP A 43 -7.02 7.22 18.12
C ASP A 43 -8.02 6.10 18.47
N LEU A 44 -7.86 5.51 19.66
CA LEU A 44 -8.76 4.44 20.11
C LEU A 44 -10.21 4.93 20.23
N ALA A 45 -10.44 6.16 20.67
CA ALA A 45 -11.77 6.74 20.78
C ALA A 45 -12.48 6.84 19.42
N THR A 46 -11.74 7.15 18.36
CA THR A 46 -12.26 7.13 16.98
C THR A 46 -12.52 5.70 16.51
N ARG A 47 -11.63 4.77 16.83
CA ARG A 47 -11.74 3.37 16.40
C ARG A 47 -12.84 2.58 17.09
N THR A 48 -13.38 3.05 18.22
CA THR A 48 -14.52 2.41 18.90
C THR A 48 -15.87 2.84 18.32
N VAL A 49 -15.93 3.91 17.53
CA VAL A 49 -17.18 4.40 16.92
C VAL A 49 -17.72 3.43 15.86
N VAL A 50 -16.84 2.85 15.06
CA VAL A 50 -17.15 1.80 14.07
C VAL A 50 -16.00 0.79 14.03
N PRO A 51 -16.21 -0.48 13.62
CA PRO A 51 -15.12 -1.43 13.51
C PRO A 51 -14.02 -0.94 12.56
N HIS A 52 -12.76 -1.09 12.97
CA HIS A 52 -11.58 -0.76 12.17
C HIS A 52 -10.68 -1.99 12.04
N TYR A 53 -10.31 -2.33 10.81
CA TYR A 53 -9.39 -3.43 10.47
C TYR A 53 -8.07 -2.90 9.94
N LEU A 54 -7.01 -3.73 10.08
CA LEU A 54 -5.67 -3.48 9.54
C LEU A 54 -4.93 -2.28 10.16
N TYR A 55 -5.22 -1.99 11.42
CA TYR A 55 -4.41 -1.13 12.27
C TYR A 55 -3.66 -2.01 13.28
N ASP A 56 -2.41 -1.66 13.59
CA ASP A 56 -1.64 -2.34 14.65
C ASP A 56 -1.53 -3.86 14.48
N ILE A 57 -1.42 -4.32 13.23
CA ILE A 57 -1.34 -5.74 12.87
C ILE A 57 0.10 -6.23 12.68
N ALA A 58 1.07 -5.31 12.51
CA ALA A 58 2.48 -5.62 12.27
C ALA A 58 3.40 -4.94 13.30
N ASP A 59 4.55 -5.56 13.56
CA ASP A 59 5.65 -4.92 14.29
C ASP A 59 6.51 -4.07 13.33
N PRO A 60 6.99 -2.88 13.72
CA PRO A 60 7.84 -2.04 12.87
C PRO A 60 9.10 -2.73 12.32
N THR A 61 9.62 -3.73 13.04
CA THR A 61 10.79 -4.51 12.61
C THR A 61 10.45 -5.60 11.59
N THR A 62 9.16 -5.89 11.39
CA THR A 62 8.68 -6.92 10.46
C THR A 62 8.29 -6.27 9.14
N GLY A 63 8.80 -6.81 8.02
CA GLY A 63 8.37 -6.37 6.69
C GLY A 63 6.88 -6.64 6.46
N PHE A 64 6.15 -5.62 5.99
CA PHE A 64 4.73 -5.77 5.64
C PHE A 64 4.55 -5.58 4.13
N SER A 65 4.47 -6.70 3.41
CA SER A 65 4.44 -6.72 1.95
C SER A 65 3.02 -6.55 1.39
N LEU A 66 2.91 -6.26 0.09
CA LEU A 66 1.62 -6.23 -0.61
C LEU A 66 0.87 -7.56 -0.51
N GLY A 67 1.57 -8.69 -0.59
CA GLY A 67 0.95 -10.02 -0.48
C GLY A 67 0.30 -10.22 0.89
N VAL A 68 1.02 -9.87 1.96
CA VAL A 68 0.52 -9.93 3.35
C VAL A 68 -0.68 -9.00 3.52
N TYR A 69 -0.60 -7.77 2.98
CA TYR A 69 -1.73 -6.84 2.98
C TYR A 69 -2.98 -7.45 2.32
N LEU A 70 -2.85 -7.99 1.11
CA LEU A 70 -3.99 -8.55 0.36
C LEU A 70 -4.65 -9.71 1.10
N GLU A 71 -3.86 -10.58 1.73
CA GLU A 71 -4.39 -11.66 2.57
C GLU A 71 -5.26 -11.13 3.70
N HIS A 72 -4.72 -10.19 4.50
CA HIS A 72 -5.46 -9.63 5.63
C HIS A 72 -6.66 -8.77 5.17
N ALA A 73 -6.52 -8.01 4.10
CA ALA A 73 -7.60 -7.19 3.55
C ALA A 73 -8.75 -8.05 3.03
N ARG A 74 -8.47 -9.12 2.29
CA ARG A 74 -9.51 -10.05 1.82
C ARG A 74 -10.26 -10.70 2.99
N ARG A 75 -9.56 -11.10 4.05
CA ARG A 75 -10.18 -11.62 5.28
C ARG A 75 -11.08 -10.58 5.96
N ALA A 76 -10.61 -9.34 6.07
CA ALA A 76 -11.39 -8.26 6.67
C ALA A 76 -12.66 -7.93 5.84
N LEU A 77 -12.54 -7.90 4.52
CA LEU A 77 -13.68 -7.73 3.62
C LEU A 77 -14.70 -8.86 3.80
N GLN A 78 -14.24 -10.13 3.76
CA GLN A 78 -15.12 -11.29 3.93
C GLN A 78 -15.85 -11.23 5.27
N HIS A 79 -15.14 -10.98 6.37
CA HIS A 79 -15.74 -10.88 7.68
C HIS A 79 -16.77 -9.74 7.78
N THR A 80 -16.53 -8.62 7.09
CA THR A 80 -17.48 -7.50 7.03
C THR A 80 -18.75 -7.88 6.26
N TRP A 81 -18.62 -8.59 5.14
CA TRP A 81 -19.75 -9.09 4.35
C TRP A 81 -20.54 -10.18 5.08
N ASP A 82 -19.87 -11.10 5.77
CA ASP A 82 -20.51 -12.15 6.58
C ASP A 82 -21.37 -11.55 7.70
N ALA A 83 -20.99 -10.39 8.22
CA ALA A 83 -21.75 -9.60 9.18
C ALA A 83 -22.85 -8.72 8.52
N ALA A 84 -23.13 -8.91 7.23
CA ALA A 84 -24.07 -8.11 6.43
C ALA A 84 -23.80 -6.59 6.49
N SER A 85 -22.52 -6.22 6.55
CA SER A 85 -22.04 -4.84 6.72
C SER A 85 -21.26 -4.36 5.49
N THR A 86 -21.11 -3.04 5.35
CA THR A 86 -20.41 -2.41 4.22
C THR A 86 -18.95 -2.15 4.55
N PRO A 87 -17.98 -2.69 3.79
CA PRO A 87 -16.58 -2.35 3.98
C PRO A 87 -16.24 -0.99 3.35
N TRP A 88 -15.59 -0.13 4.13
CA TRP A 88 -15.05 1.15 3.72
C TRP A 88 -13.53 1.06 3.61
N LEU A 89 -13.00 0.94 2.39
CA LEU A 89 -11.56 0.89 2.16
C LEU A 89 -10.98 2.31 2.19
N VAL A 90 -10.13 2.60 3.18
CA VAL A 90 -9.63 3.97 3.44
C VAL A 90 -8.12 3.97 3.58
N GLY A 91 -7.43 4.76 2.77
CA GLY A 91 -5.98 4.90 2.89
C GLY A 91 -5.36 5.73 1.78
N GLY A 92 -4.05 5.95 1.87
CA GLY A 92 -3.24 6.66 0.88
C GLY A 92 -2.35 5.76 0.02
N THR A 93 -2.21 4.47 0.34
CA THR A 93 -1.33 3.58 -0.41
C THR A 93 -2.04 3.08 -1.66
N GLY A 94 -1.88 3.82 -2.77
CA GLY A 94 -2.54 3.49 -4.04
C GLY A 94 -2.27 2.05 -4.50
N GLN A 95 -1.07 1.53 -4.28
CA GLN A 95 -0.74 0.14 -4.60
C GLN A 95 -1.63 -0.88 -3.86
N TYR A 96 -1.95 -0.63 -2.59
CA TYR A 96 -2.79 -1.52 -1.79
C TYR A 96 -4.22 -1.54 -2.32
N VAL A 97 -4.77 -0.35 -2.57
CA VAL A 97 -6.12 -0.20 -3.09
C VAL A 97 -6.24 -0.86 -4.46
N TRP A 98 -5.41 -0.48 -5.42
CA TRP A 98 -5.52 -1.01 -6.79
C TRP A 98 -5.24 -2.50 -6.88
N ALA A 99 -4.31 -3.04 -6.10
CA ALA A 99 -4.07 -4.47 -6.07
C ALA A 99 -5.29 -5.27 -5.58
N LEU A 100 -6.07 -4.70 -4.66
CA LEU A 100 -7.29 -5.31 -4.17
C LEU A 100 -8.43 -5.17 -5.19
N LEU A 101 -8.66 -3.96 -5.70
CA LEU A 101 -9.76 -3.65 -6.63
C LEU A 101 -9.60 -4.31 -8.00
N GLU A 102 -8.36 -4.50 -8.45
CA GLU A 102 -8.07 -5.14 -9.74
C GLU A 102 -7.63 -6.61 -9.58
N ALA A 103 -7.81 -7.18 -8.38
CA ALA A 103 -7.46 -8.57 -8.06
C ALA A 103 -6.08 -9.00 -8.58
N TRP A 104 -5.05 -8.22 -8.27
CA TRP A 104 -3.68 -8.54 -8.69
C TRP A 104 -3.24 -9.87 -8.11
N THR A 105 -2.52 -10.67 -8.90
CA THR A 105 -1.77 -11.82 -8.39
C THR A 105 -0.39 -11.35 -7.95
N VAL A 106 -0.03 -11.60 -6.70
CA VAL A 106 1.30 -11.26 -6.18
C VAL A 106 2.12 -12.55 -6.14
N PRO A 107 3.34 -12.57 -6.72
CA PRO A 107 4.21 -13.73 -6.60
C PRO A 107 4.66 -13.91 -5.15
N GLU A 108 4.51 -15.11 -4.61
CA GLU A 108 4.97 -15.52 -3.26
C GLU A 108 6.48 -15.77 -3.23
N VAL A 109 7.24 -14.84 -3.79
CA VAL A 109 8.71 -14.89 -3.80
C VAL A 109 9.22 -14.03 -2.65
N PRO A 110 9.78 -14.61 -1.58
CA PRO A 110 10.38 -13.84 -0.51
C PRO A 110 11.60 -13.03 -1.04
N PRO A 111 11.98 -11.95 -0.36
CA PRO A 111 13.24 -11.25 -0.64
C PRO A 111 14.45 -12.20 -0.59
N ASP A 112 15.24 -12.19 -1.66
CA ASP A 112 16.55 -12.84 -1.72
C ASP A 112 17.63 -11.77 -1.57
N ASN A 113 18.16 -11.62 -0.36
CA ASN A 113 19.10 -10.55 -0.05
C ASN A 113 20.45 -10.73 -0.76
N GLU A 114 20.88 -11.97 -1.01
CA GLU A 114 22.14 -12.24 -1.72
C GLU A 114 22.00 -11.85 -3.19
N LEU A 115 20.92 -12.29 -3.85
CA LEU A 115 20.64 -11.91 -5.22
C LEU A 115 20.45 -10.39 -5.37
N ARG A 116 19.72 -9.75 -4.45
CA ARG A 116 19.53 -8.30 -4.47
C ARG A 116 20.83 -7.54 -4.35
N THR A 117 21.73 -7.98 -3.47
CA THR A 117 23.05 -7.37 -3.28
C THR A 117 23.88 -7.51 -4.54
N ALA A 118 23.90 -8.71 -5.15
CA ALA A 118 24.61 -8.95 -6.40
C ALA A 118 24.10 -8.08 -7.55
N LEU A 119 22.77 -8.00 -7.74
CA LEU A 119 22.16 -7.19 -8.80
C LEU A 119 22.32 -5.67 -8.55
N ALA A 120 22.36 -5.25 -7.29
CA ALA A 120 22.65 -3.85 -6.95
C ALA A 120 24.10 -3.50 -7.30
N ALA A 121 25.07 -4.36 -6.96
CA ALA A 121 26.47 -4.17 -7.33
C ALA A 121 26.68 -4.18 -8.86
N GLU A 122 25.91 -5.00 -9.59
CA GLU A 122 25.87 -4.98 -11.06
C GLU A 122 25.39 -3.62 -11.59
N ALA A 123 24.29 -3.09 -11.04
CA ALA A 123 23.78 -1.78 -11.42
C ALA A 123 24.73 -0.62 -11.08
N GLU A 124 25.50 -0.72 -9.99
CA GLU A 124 26.51 0.28 -9.62
C GLU A 124 27.73 0.25 -10.56
N SER A 125 28.17 -0.95 -10.97
CA SER A 125 29.38 -1.12 -11.79
C SER A 125 29.15 -0.97 -13.29
N ALA A 126 28.08 -1.56 -13.83
CA ALA A 126 27.73 -1.52 -15.25
C ALA A 126 26.68 -0.45 -15.60
N GLY A 127 26.09 0.18 -14.58
CA GLY A 127 25.05 1.19 -14.71
C GLY A 127 23.63 0.60 -14.69
N PRO A 128 22.61 1.39 -14.30
CA PRO A 128 21.21 0.95 -14.26
C PRO A 128 20.66 0.43 -15.59
N GLN A 129 21.18 0.94 -16.72
CA GLN A 129 20.76 0.53 -18.06
C GLN A 129 21.09 -0.93 -18.34
N ALA A 130 22.27 -1.42 -17.94
CA ALA A 130 22.66 -2.82 -18.19
C ALA A 130 21.70 -3.81 -17.50
N LEU A 131 21.31 -3.49 -16.26
CA LEU A 131 20.34 -4.29 -15.52
C LEU A 131 18.94 -4.20 -16.13
N HIS A 132 18.55 -3.03 -16.65
CA HIS A 132 17.27 -2.85 -17.34
C HIS A 132 17.23 -3.62 -18.68
N ASP A 133 18.32 -3.63 -19.45
CA ASP A 133 18.42 -4.40 -20.69
C ASP A 133 18.31 -5.90 -20.44
N ARG A 134 18.91 -6.38 -19.33
CA ARG A 134 18.73 -7.75 -18.85
C ARG A 134 17.26 -8.04 -18.52
N LEU A 135 16.58 -7.12 -17.84
CA LEU A 135 15.14 -7.24 -17.62
C LEU A 135 14.37 -7.27 -18.96
N ALA A 136 14.72 -6.43 -19.93
CA ALA A 136 14.06 -6.40 -21.24
C ALA A 136 14.20 -7.74 -21.99
N GLY A 137 15.31 -8.45 -21.83
CA GLY A 137 15.48 -9.80 -22.38
C GLY A 137 14.61 -10.87 -21.72
N ILE A 138 14.18 -10.66 -20.47
CA ILE A 138 13.40 -11.61 -19.68
C ILE A 138 11.89 -11.28 -19.71
N ASP A 139 11.56 -10.01 -19.55
CA ASP A 139 10.21 -9.47 -19.42
C ASP A 139 10.10 -8.10 -20.13
N PRO A 140 9.93 -8.09 -21.46
CA PRO A 140 9.80 -6.85 -22.24
C PRO A 140 8.64 -5.96 -21.77
N VAL A 141 7.56 -6.59 -21.28
CA VAL A 141 6.35 -5.88 -20.81
C VAL A 141 6.64 -5.12 -19.52
N ALA A 142 7.36 -5.73 -18.57
CA ALA A 142 7.79 -5.04 -17.36
C ALA A 142 8.85 -3.98 -17.66
N ALA A 143 9.82 -4.26 -18.53
CA ALA A 143 10.87 -3.31 -18.92
C ALA A 143 10.29 -2.03 -19.54
N ALA A 144 9.24 -2.14 -20.36
CA ALA A 144 8.55 -0.97 -20.92
C ALA A 144 7.81 -0.10 -19.88
N ARG A 145 7.50 -0.65 -18.70
CA ARG A 145 6.75 0.04 -17.63
C ARG A 145 7.64 0.53 -16.49
N ILE A 146 8.77 -0.12 -16.26
CA ILE A 146 9.69 0.19 -15.17
C ILE A 146 10.76 1.14 -15.70
N ASP A 147 10.83 2.32 -15.09
CA ASP A 147 11.88 3.29 -15.37
C ASP A 147 13.27 2.72 -15.03
N VAL A 148 14.24 2.98 -15.90
CA VAL A 148 15.64 2.54 -15.78
C VAL A 148 16.26 2.98 -14.45
N ALA A 149 15.93 4.18 -13.98
CA ALA A 149 16.44 4.71 -12.71
C ALA A 149 15.83 3.99 -11.49
N ASN A 150 14.72 3.26 -11.65
CA ASN A 150 14.09 2.51 -10.58
C ASN A 150 14.72 1.11 -10.41
N VAL A 151 16.02 1.10 -10.12
CA VAL A 151 16.83 -0.12 -9.95
C VAL A 151 16.16 -1.13 -9.03
N ARG A 152 15.53 -0.68 -7.94
CA ARG A 152 14.82 -1.57 -7.00
C ARG A 152 13.68 -2.35 -7.66
N ARG A 153 12.91 -1.74 -8.57
CA ARG A 153 11.83 -2.43 -9.31
C ARG A 153 12.39 -3.38 -10.37
N VAL A 154 13.49 -3.00 -11.01
CA VAL A 154 14.19 -3.88 -11.97
C VAL A 154 14.72 -5.13 -11.27
N ILE A 155 15.41 -4.97 -10.14
CA ILE A 155 15.90 -6.06 -9.30
C ILE A 155 14.74 -6.99 -8.90
N ARG A 156 13.61 -6.45 -8.42
CA ARG A 156 12.46 -7.28 -8.03
C ARG A 156 11.89 -8.07 -9.22
N ALA A 157 11.84 -7.48 -10.41
CA ALA A 157 11.33 -8.17 -11.59
C ALA A 157 12.24 -9.35 -12.00
N ILE A 158 13.56 -9.13 -11.98
CA ILE A 158 14.56 -10.18 -12.23
C ILE A 158 14.52 -11.25 -11.14
N GLU A 159 14.44 -10.87 -9.87
CA GLU A 159 14.33 -11.77 -8.71
C GLU A 159 13.11 -12.70 -8.83
N VAL A 160 11.94 -12.15 -9.18
CA VAL A 160 10.72 -12.95 -9.36
C VAL A 160 10.91 -13.97 -10.48
N HIS A 161 11.46 -13.57 -11.61
CA HIS A 161 11.72 -14.51 -12.71
C HIS A 161 12.76 -15.56 -12.32
N HIS A 162 13.84 -15.17 -11.62
CA HIS A 162 14.89 -16.09 -11.18
C HIS A 162 14.32 -17.24 -10.33
N HIS A 163 13.44 -16.92 -9.39
CA HIS A 163 12.86 -17.91 -8.47
C HIS A 163 11.67 -18.69 -9.05
N THR A 164 10.89 -18.09 -9.94
CA THR A 164 9.63 -18.71 -10.43
C THR A 164 9.69 -19.21 -11.86
N GLY A 165 10.71 -18.82 -12.64
CA GLY A 165 10.77 -19.00 -14.09
C GLY A 165 9.69 -18.21 -14.85
N ARG A 166 8.88 -17.38 -14.16
CA ARG A 166 7.76 -16.64 -14.73
C ARG A 166 8.01 -15.13 -14.62
N PRO A 167 7.89 -14.37 -15.73
CA PRO A 167 8.05 -12.91 -15.72
C PRO A 167 7.11 -12.21 -14.73
N ILE A 168 7.53 -11.08 -14.14
CA ILE A 168 6.69 -10.35 -13.16
C ILE A 168 5.40 -9.82 -13.78
N SER A 169 5.44 -9.46 -15.07
CA SER A 169 4.28 -9.00 -15.84
C SER A 169 3.17 -10.05 -15.94
N ASP A 170 3.52 -11.35 -15.86
CA ASP A 170 2.55 -12.43 -15.88
C ASP A 170 1.76 -12.56 -14.57
N TRP A 171 2.37 -12.16 -13.45
CA TRP A 171 1.71 -12.14 -12.13
C TRP A 171 0.82 -10.91 -11.99
N GLN A 172 1.24 -9.76 -12.54
CA GLN A 172 0.50 -8.49 -12.46
C GLN A 172 -0.69 -8.39 -13.43
N LYS A 173 -1.33 -9.51 -13.76
CA LYS A 173 -2.58 -9.52 -14.53
C LYS A 173 -3.72 -9.06 -13.64
N LYS A 174 -4.56 -8.19 -14.19
CA LYS A 174 -5.79 -7.74 -13.54
C LYS A 174 -6.83 -8.86 -13.62
N GLY A 175 -7.51 -9.10 -12.51
CA GLY A 175 -8.60 -10.06 -12.40
C GLY A 175 -9.93 -9.37 -12.09
N ASN A 176 -10.94 -10.20 -11.81
CA ASN A 176 -12.20 -9.73 -11.23
C ASN A 176 -12.12 -9.86 -9.70
N PRO A 177 -12.29 -8.77 -8.93
CA PRO A 177 -12.29 -8.83 -7.46
C PRO A 177 -13.48 -9.59 -6.86
N GLY A 178 -14.54 -9.84 -7.64
CA GLY A 178 -15.73 -10.56 -7.17
C GLY A 178 -16.70 -9.70 -6.37
N PHE A 179 -16.55 -8.37 -6.40
CA PHE A 179 -17.44 -7.42 -5.73
C PHE A 179 -17.50 -6.09 -6.50
N ASP A 180 -18.62 -5.40 -6.34
CA ASP A 180 -18.83 -4.05 -6.89
C ASP A 180 -18.16 -2.99 -5.99
N THR A 181 -17.72 -1.89 -6.61
CA THR A 181 -16.95 -0.86 -5.93
C THR A 181 -17.43 0.53 -6.30
N LEU A 182 -17.56 1.40 -5.30
CA LEU A 182 -17.74 2.83 -5.48
C LEU A 182 -16.46 3.55 -5.04
N ILE A 183 -15.78 4.20 -5.99
CA ILE A 183 -14.54 4.92 -5.72
C ILE A 183 -14.85 6.40 -5.51
N LEU A 184 -14.57 6.88 -4.30
CA LEU A 184 -14.69 8.29 -3.95
C LEU A 184 -13.29 8.92 -3.89
N GLY A 185 -13.04 9.91 -4.75
CA GLY A 185 -11.84 10.75 -4.72
C GLY A 185 -12.10 12.02 -3.91
N VAL A 186 -11.24 12.30 -2.93
CA VAL A 186 -11.28 13.56 -2.17
C VAL A 186 -10.03 14.36 -2.51
N ASP A 187 -10.24 15.57 -3.01
CA ASP A 187 -9.18 16.45 -3.47
C ASP A 187 -9.38 17.88 -2.94
N LEU A 188 -8.28 18.63 -2.88
CA LEU A 188 -8.23 20.03 -2.42
C LEU A 188 -7.24 20.81 -3.29
N PRO A 189 -7.39 22.15 -3.40
CA PRO A 189 -6.37 22.98 -4.04
C PRO A 189 -5.00 22.84 -3.38
N ASP A 190 -3.93 22.83 -4.17
CA ASP A 190 -2.54 22.61 -3.69
C ASP A 190 -2.15 23.51 -2.52
N ALA A 191 -2.46 24.81 -2.60
CA ALA A 191 -2.15 25.77 -1.54
C ALA A 191 -2.83 25.42 -0.20
N GLU A 192 -4.05 24.87 -0.25
CA GLU A 192 -4.76 24.42 0.95
C GLU A 192 -4.18 23.11 1.47
N LEU A 193 -3.79 22.21 0.57
CA LEU A 193 -3.15 20.96 0.92
C LEU A 193 -1.83 21.20 1.66
N ASP A 194 -0.99 22.08 1.14
CA ASP A 194 0.30 22.46 1.74
C ASP A 194 0.10 23.06 3.15
N ALA A 195 -0.84 23.99 3.29
CA ALA A 195 -1.17 24.59 4.58
C ALA A 195 -1.64 23.53 5.60
N ARG A 196 -2.50 22.60 5.18
CA ARG A 196 -2.99 21.50 6.03
C ARG A 196 -1.89 20.51 6.39
N ILE A 197 -0.98 20.21 5.47
CA ILE A 197 0.18 19.35 5.75
C ILE A 197 1.07 20.01 6.80
N ALA A 198 1.42 21.29 6.62
CA ALA A 198 2.24 22.03 7.57
C ALA A 198 1.60 22.07 8.97
N ALA A 199 0.31 22.42 9.05
CA ALA A 199 -0.42 22.44 10.32
C ALA A 199 -0.48 21.05 10.99
N ARG A 200 -0.67 19.97 10.20
CA ARG A 200 -0.69 18.61 10.71
C ARG A 200 0.66 18.17 11.27
N VAL A 201 1.75 18.52 10.59
CA VAL A 201 3.11 18.24 11.07
C VAL A 201 3.37 18.99 12.38
N GLN A 202 2.97 20.26 12.48
CA GLN A 202 3.10 21.00 13.74
C GLN A 202 2.30 20.33 14.87
N ALA A 203 1.05 19.95 14.61
CA ALA A 203 0.22 19.25 15.59
C ALA A 203 0.83 17.91 16.04
N MET A 204 1.56 17.21 15.16
CA MET A 204 2.30 16.00 15.54
C MET A 204 3.42 16.30 16.54
N TYR A 205 4.18 17.38 16.33
CA TYR A 205 5.20 17.82 17.30
C TYR A 205 4.59 18.17 18.65
N ASP A 206 3.46 18.88 18.64
CA ASP A 206 2.79 19.35 19.85
C ASP A 206 2.27 18.20 20.74
N VAL A 207 2.03 17.01 20.15
CA VAL A 207 1.61 15.80 20.87
C VAL A 207 2.72 14.79 21.11
N GLY A 208 3.99 15.21 20.97
CA GLY A 208 5.15 14.41 21.36
C GLY A 208 5.71 13.50 20.26
N PHE A 209 5.62 13.85 18.98
CA PHE A 209 6.17 13.00 17.90
C PHE A 209 7.68 12.71 18.01
N LEU A 210 8.46 13.58 18.68
CA LEU A 210 9.90 13.39 18.87
C LEU A 210 10.27 12.59 20.13
N GLU A 211 9.30 12.33 21.01
CA GLU A 211 9.48 11.57 22.25
C GLU A 211 9.34 10.06 22.00
#